data_AF-A0A1I4I4C2-F1
#
_entry.id   AF-A0A1I4I4C2-F1
#
_cell.length_a   1.000
_cell.length_b   1.000
_cell.length_c   1.000
_cell.angle_alpha   90.00
_cell.angle_beta   90.00
_cell.angle_gamma   90.00
#
_symmetry.space_group_name_H-M   'P 1'
#
loop_
_entity.id
_entity.type
_entity.pdbx_description
1 polymer ?
#
loop_
_entity_poly.entity_id
_entity_poly.type
_entity_poly.pdbx_seq_one_letter_code
_entity_poly.pdbx_strand_id
1 'polypeptide(L)' 'MDSGASAHPTEAEFERNPAALAGRKLLEDRLARLTPNQLSAFWEAVSRCFGTPPPEAT' A
#
# COMPACT_ATOMS: atom_id res chain seq x y z
N MET A 1 -22.98 25.47 -2.38
CA MET A 1 -21.57 25.13 -2.67
C MET A 1 -21.34 23.76 -2.08
N ASP A 2 -21.00 22.83 -2.97
CA ASP A 2 -21.06 21.38 -2.77
C ASP A 2 -20.14 20.91 -1.64
N SER A 3 -20.61 19.90 -0.92
CA SER A 3 -20.05 19.33 0.31
C SER A 3 -18.58 18.93 0.17
N GLY A 4 -17.79 19.25 1.19
CA GLY A 4 -16.37 18.93 1.30
C GLY A 4 -16.08 17.44 1.04
N ALA A 5 -15.52 17.16 -0.13
CA ALA A 5 -14.85 15.90 -0.40
C ALA A 5 -13.69 15.77 0.59
N SER A 6 -13.68 14.68 1.36
CA SER A 6 -12.53 14.33 2.19
C SER A 6 -11.28 14.32 1.30
N ALA A 7 -10.21 15.01 1.70
CA ALA A 7 -8.97 15.08 0.91
C ALA A 7 -8.28 13.71 0.72
N HIS A 8 -8.79 12.68 1.38
CA HIS A 8 -8.34 11.31 1.28
C HIS A 8 -9.37 10.50 0.48
N PRO A 9 -8.99 9.95 -0.69
CA PRO A 9 -9.87 9.06 -1.44
C PRO A 9 -10.20 7.83 -0.58
N THR A 10 -11.47 7.43 -0.66
CA THR A 10 -11.96 6.17 -0.09
C THR A 10 -11.31 4.97 -0.78
N GLU A 11 -11.35 3.80 -0.14
CA GLU A 11 -10.83 2.56 -0.73
C GLU A 11 -11.53 2.22 -2.05
N ALA A 12 -12.84 2.40 -2.14
CA ALA A 12 -13.60 2.22 -3.38
C ALA A 12 -13.21 3.21 -4.49
N GLU A 13 -12.72 4.40 -4.15
CA GLU A 13 -12.16 5.36 -5.13
C GLU A 13 -10.74 4.98 -5.54
N PHE A 14 -9.94 4.44 -4.62
CA PHE A 14 -8.62 3.90 -4.92
C PHE A 14 -8.69 2.70 -5.87
N GLU A 15 -9.61 1.76 -5.63
CA GLU A 15 -9.82 0.58 -6.49
C GLU A 15 -10.23 0.92 -7.92
N ARG A 16 -10.91 2.07 -8.11
CA ARG A 16 -11.32 2.56 -9.43
C ARG A 16 -10.29 3.48 -10.08
N ASN A 17 -9.24 3.87 -9.35
CA ASN A 17 -8.21 4.79 -9.85
C ASN A 17 -7.13 4.02 -10.63
N PRO A 18 -6.96 4.28 -11.95
CA PRO A 18 -5.97 3.58 -12.76
C PRO A 18 -4.52 3.75 -12.28
N ALA A 19 -4.17 4.93 -11.75
CA ALA A 19 -2.83 5.18 -11.24
C ALA A 19 -2.56 4.43 -9.93
N ALA A 20 -3.57 4.32 -9.07
CA ALA A 20 -3.52 3.53 -7.85
C ALA A 20 -3.34 2.02 -8.17
N LEU A 21 -4.09 1.50 -9.14
CA LEU A 21 -3.95 0.12 -9.62
C LEU A 21 -2.57 -0.15 -10.22
N ALA A 22 -2.05 0.77 -11.04
CA ALA A 22 -0.70 0.65 -11.61
C ALA A 22 0.39 0.70 -10.53
N GLY A 23 0.24 1.58 -9.53
CA GLY A 23 1.13 1.67 -8.38
C GLY A 23 1.12 0.39 -7.53
N ARG A 24 -0.07 -0.18 -7.25
CA ARG A 24 -0.22 -1.45 -6.53
C ARG A 24 0.49 -2.58 -7.27
N LYS A 25 0.25 -2.72 -8.59
CA LYS A 25 0.93 -3.73 -9.40
C LYS A 25 2.46 -3.59 -9.37
N LEU A 26 2.97 -2.37 -9.50
CA LEU A 26 4.41 -2.12 -9.44
C LEU A 26 5.01 -2.51 -8.08
N LEU A 27 4.30 -2.23 -6.99
CA LEU A 27 4.72 -2.62 -5.65
C LEU A 27 4.75 -4.15 -5.51
N GLU A 28 3.68 -4.83 -5.88
CA GLU A 28 3.59 -6.31 -5.86
C GLU A 28 4.72 -6.96 -6.67
N ASP A 29 4.97 -6.47 -7.90
CA ASP A 29 6.04 -6.97 -8.77
C ASP A 29 7.44 -6.75 -8.17
N ARG A 30 7.62 -5.77 -7.28
CA ARG A 30 8.88 -5.54 -6.55
C ARG A 30 8.98 -6.43 -5.33
N LEU A 31 7.91 -6.56 -4.55
CA LEU A 31 7.87 -7.42 -3.36
C LEU A 31 8.15 -8.88 -3.73
N ALA A 32 7.62 -9.36 -4.86
CA ALA A 32 7.85 -10.72 -5.37
C ALA A 32 9.33 -11.03 -5.70
N ARG A 33 10.18 -9.99 -5.86
CA ARG A 33 11.61 -10.14 -6.13
C ARG A 33 12.48 -10.07 -4.87
N LEU A 34 11.89 -9.73 -3.72
CA LEU A 34 12.62 -9.62 -2.46
C LEU A 34 12.82 -10.99 -1.83
N THR A 35 13.98 -11.17 -1.18
CA THR A 35 14.21 -12.30 -0.28
C THR A 35 13.34 -12.16 0.98
N PRO A 36 13.09 -13.25 1.73
CA PRO A 36 12.32 -13.19 2.98
C PRO A 36 12.84 -12.16 3.99
N ASN A 37 14.18 -12.06 4.15
CA ASN A 37 14.79 -11.09 5.05
C ASN A 37 14.56 -9.64 4.60
N GLN A 38 14.61 -9.37 3.29
CA GLN A 38 14.32 -8.04 2.75
C GLN A 38 12.85 -7.68 2.88
N LEU A 39 11.94 -8.65 2.69
CA LEU A 39 10.51 -8.46 2.89
C LEU A 39 10.20 -8.11 4.35
N SER A 40 10.82 -8.80 5.30
CA SER A 40 10.72 -8.50 6.74
C SER A 40 11.20 -7.08 7.05
N ALA A 41 12.39 -6.68 6.56
CA ALA A 41 12.91 -5.33 6.76
C ALA A 41 12.03 -4.24 6.12
N PHE A 42 11.45 -4.52 4.94
CA PHE A 42 10.50 -3.61 4.31
C PHE A 42 9.27 -3.38 5.18
N TRP A 43 8.64 -4.44 5.68
CA TRP A 43 7.45 -4.30 6.53
C TRP A 43 7.75 -3.67 7.88
N GLU A 44 8.92 -3.93 8.45
CA GLU A 44 9.37 -3.23 9.66
C GLU A 44 9.49 -1.71 9.41
N ALA A 45 10.05 -1.29 8.28
CA ALA A 45 10.14 0.11 7.91
C ALA A 45 8.74 0.74 7.70
N VAL A 46 7.84 0.05 6.99
CA VAL A 46 6.44 0.50 6.80
C VAL A 46 5.74 0.67 8.15
N SER A 47 5.92 -0.29 9.05
CA SER A 47 5.32 -0.24 10.39
C SER A 47 5.82 0.95 11.21
N ARG A 48 7.13 1.22 11.19
CA ARG A 48 7.72 2.40 11.85
C ARG A 48 7.20 3.72 11.29
N CYS A 49 6.97 3.80 9.98
CA CYS A 49 6.54 5.05 9.34
C CYS A 49 5.03 5.30 9.43
N PHE A 50 4.20 4.25 9.34
CA PHE A 50 2.75 4.37 9.16
C PHE A 50 1.94 3.70 10.28
N GLY A 51 2.58 3.05 11.25
CA GLY A 51 1.92 2.39 12.39
C GLY A 51 1.17 1.11 12.02
N THR A 52 1.35 0.59 10.79
CA THR A 52 0.65 -0.61 10.32
C THR A 52 1.48 -1.87 10.57
N PRO A 53 0.94 -2.94 11.16
CA PRO A 53 1.67 -4.20 11.29
C PRO A 53 1.93 -4.82 9.90
N PRO A 54 2.99 -5.64 9.75
CA PRO A 54 3.18 -6.45 8.55
C PRO A 54 1.93 -7.27 8.24
N PRO A 55 1.59 -7.53 6.97
CA PRO A 55 0.59 -8.54 6.65
C PRO A 55 1.07 -9.89 7.22
N GLU A 56 0.16 -10.64 7.84
CA GLU A 56 0.49 -11.96 8.38
C GLU A 56 1.03 -12.85 7.25
N ALA A 57 2.21 -13.43 7.45
CA ALA A 57 2.79 -14.36 6.50
C ALA A 57 1.99 -15.68 6.56
N THR A 58 1.00 -15.82 5.69
CA THR A 58 0.36 -17.10 5.37
C THR A 58 1.32 -18.07 4.71
#